data_AF-A0A2I0X573-F1
#
_entry.id   AF-A0A2I0X573-F1
#
_cell.length_a   1.000
_cell.length_b   1.000
_cell.length_c   1.000
_cell.angle_alpha   90.00
_cell.angle_beta   90.00
_cell.angle_gamma   90.00
#
_symmetry.space_group_name_H-M   'P 1'
#
loop_
_entity.id
_entity.type
_entity.pdbx_description
1 polymer ?
#
loop_
_entity_poly.entity_id
_entity_poly.type
_entity_poly.pdbx_seq_one_letter_code
_entity_poly.pdbx_strand_id
1 'polypeptide(L)' 'MFSALLGKMEGKGLAVTAVSFNAAISGYCNEGELNVAFHFVDEMVRKGIEPSTTTYNLLVLALFMEGRDVEANALIKDMG' A
#
# COMPACT_ATOMS: atom_id res chain seq x y z
N MET A 1 -12.05 2.86 -6.37
CA MET A 1 -11.84 2.35 -7.75
C MET A 1 -10.97 1.10 -7.76
N PHE A 2 -9.79 1.12 -7.11
CA PHE A 2 -8.89 -0.03 -7.06
C PHE A 2 -9.48 -1.26 -6.36
N SER A 3 -10.21 -1.14 -5.25
CA SER A 3 -10.83 -2.30 -4.57
C SER A 3 -11.85 -3.03 -5.47
N ALA A 4 -12.59 -2.28 -6.29
CA ALA A 4 -13.51 -2.87 -7.27
C ALA A 4 -12.76 -3.58 -8.41
N LEU A 5 -11.60 -3.05 -8.82
CA LEU A 5 -10.74 -3.70 -9.80
C LEU A 5 -10.13 -5.00 -9.24
N LEU A 6 -9.60 -4.97 -8.02
CA LEU A 6 -9.08 -6.16 -7.33
C LEU A 6 -10.18 -7.21 -7.16
N GLY A 7 -11.37 -6.83 -6.68
CA GLY A 7 -12.51 -7.73 -6.59
C GLY A 7 -12.96 -8.31 -7.93
N LYS A 8 -12.85 -7.54 -9.02
CA LYS A 8 -13.11 -8.03 -10.39
C LYS A 8 -12.04 -9.01 -10.87
N MET A 9 -10.77 -8.83 -10.49
CA MET A 9 -9.71 -9.79 -10.77
C MET A 9 -9.99 -11.12 -10.06
N GLU A 10 -10.31 -11.07 -8.77
CA GLU A 10 -10.68 -12.24 -7.97
C GLU A 10 -11.92 -12.96 -8.54
N GLY A 11 -12.96 -12.22 -8.89
CA GLY A 11 -14.18 -12.77 -9.50
C GLY A 11 -13.95 -13.41 -10.88
N LYS A 12 -12.81 -13.12 -11.52
CA LYS A 12 -12.37 -13.77 -12.77
C LYS A 12 -11.35 -14.90 -12.53
N GLY A 13 -11.06 -15.25 -11.29
CA GLY A 13 -10.06 -16.26 -10.94
C GLY A 13 -8.62 -15.81 -11.16
N LEU A 14 -8.37 -14.50 -11.32
CA LEU A 14 -7.01 -13.95 -11.39
C LEU A 14 -6.48 -13.75 -9.97
N ALA A 15 -5.25 -14.20 -9.73
CA ALA A 15 -4.59 -14.02 -8.45
C ALA A 15 -4.31 -12.53 -8.21
N VAL A 16 -4.83 -12.00 -7.10
CA VAL A 16 -4.37 -10.73 -6.54
C VAL A 16 -3.11 -10.99 -5.75
N THR A 17 -2.04 -10.25 -6.05
CA THR A 17 -0.72 -10.45 -5.44
C THR A 17 -0.22 -9.17 -4.80
N ALA A 18 0.92 -9.25 -4.11
CA ALA A 18 1.60 -8.07 -3.59
C ALA A 18 1.87 -7.01 -4.67
N VAL A 19 2.08 -7.41 -5.93
CA VAL A 19 2.26 -6.47 -7.05
C VAL A 19 0.97 -5.71 -7.35
N SER A 20 -0.19 -6.37 -7.32
CA SER A 20 -1.49 -5.73 -7.54
C SER A 20 -1.79 -4.68 -6.46
N PHE A 21 -1.46 -5.00 -5.20
CA PHE A 21 -1.60 -4.06 -4.08
C PHE A 21 -0.61 -2.91 -4.15
N ASN A 22 0.67 -3.18 -4.44
CA ASN A 22 1.69 -2.14 -4.57
C ASN A 22 1.35 -1.14 -5.69
N ALA A 23 0.69 -1.59 -6.76
CA ALA A 23 0.19 -0.69 -7.80
C ALA A 23 -0.91 0.25 -7.28
N ALA A 24 -1.86 -0.25 -6.48
CA ALA A 24 -2.90 0.56 -5.86
C ALA A 24 -2.32 1.54 -4.83
N ILE A 25 -1.44 1.05 -3.95
CA ILE A 25 -0.75 1.84 -2.93
C ILE A 25 0.07 2.96 -3.58
N SER A 26 0.86 2.65 -4.61
CA SER A 26 1.63 3.67 -5.34
C SER A 26 0.73 4.74 -5.96
N GLY A 27 -0.44 4.36 -6.51
CA GLY A 27 -1.42 5.31 -7.04
C GLY A 27 -1.90 6.28 -5.96
N TYR A 28 -2.34 5.77 -4.82
CA TYR A 28 -2.82 6.60 -3.70
C TYR A 28 -1.70 7.43 -3.04
N CYS A 29 -0.48 6.90 -2.95
CA CYS A 29 0.69 7.65 -2.52
C CYS A 29 0.96 8.87 -3.42
N ASN A 30 0.86 8.70 -4.74
CA ASN A 30 1.09 9.79 -5.70
C ASN A 30 -0.01 10.86 -5.66
N GLU A 31 -1.22 10.50 -5.20
CA GLU A 31 -2.34 11.42 -5.01
C GLU A 31 -2.33 12.09 -3.63
N GLY A 32 -1.38 11.77 -2.75
CA GLY A 32 -1.33 12.26 -1.37
C GLY A 32 -2.37 11.59 -0.44
N GLU A 33 -3.13 10.63 -0.94
CA GLU A 33 -4.20 9.91 -0.25
C GLU A 33 -3.64 8.79 0.66
N LEU A 34 -2.73 9.17 1.56
CA LEU A 34 -1.96 8.25 2.40
C LEU A 34 -2.82 7.36 3.29
N ASN A 35 -3.94 7.87 3.81
CA ASN A 35 -4.86 7.07 4.64
C ASN A 35 -5.43 5.89 3.84
N VAL A 36 -5.73 6.10 2.56
CA VAL A 36 -6.19 5.04 1.66
C VAL A 36 -5.04 4.09 1.34
N ALA A 37 -3.83 4.60 1.10
CA ALA A 37 -2.66 3.78 0.88
C ALA A 37 -2.39 2.81 2.05
N PHE A 38 -2.46 3.29 3.31
CA PHE A 38 -2.35 2.45 4.50
C PHE A 38 -3.48 1.42 4.61
N HIS A 39 -4.72 1.79 4.28
CA HIS A 39 -5.83 0.85 4.26
C HIS A 39 -5.59 -0.35 3.31
N PHE A 40 -4.94 -0.13 2.16
CA PHE A 40 -4.58 -1.22 1.27
C PHE A 40 -3.49 -2.13 1.84
N VAL A 41 -2.58 -1.62 2.69
CA VAL A 41 -1.62 -2.45 3.43
C VAL A 41 -2.35 -3.34 4.44
N ASP A 42 -3.31 -2.78 5.19
CA ASP A 42 -4.15 -3.59 6.09
C ASP A 42 -4.92 -4.67 5.33
N GLU A 43 -5.43 -4.34 4.13
CA GLU A 43 -6.12 -5.30 3.27
C GLU A 43 -5.19 -6.41 2.77
N MET A 44 -3.93 -6.10 2.42
CA MET A 44 -2.90 -7.10 2.10
C MET A 44 -2.77 -8.12 3.23
N VAL A 45 -2.52 -7.61 4.45
CA VAL A 45 -2.32 -8.44 5.65
C VAL A 45 -3.57 -9.29 5.92
N ARG A 46 -4.76 -8.69 5.86
CA ARG A 46 -6.05 -9.39 6.05
C ARG A 46 -6.26 -10.52 5.04
N LYS A 47 -5.73 -10.38 3.82
CA LYS A 47 -5.77 -11.41 2.77
C LYS A 47 -4.61 -12.40 2.84
N GLY A 48 -3.73 -12.30 3.85
CA GLY A 48 -2.55 -13.16 3.99
C GLY A 48 -1.45 -12.86 2.96
N ILE A 49 -1.48 -11.68 2.36
CA ILE A 49 -0.44 -11.19 1.45
C ILE A 49 0.48 -10.32 2.26
N GLU A 50 1.73 -10.73 2.40
CA GLU A 50 2.69 -9.99 3.23
C GLU A 50 3.14 -8.70 2.53
N PRO A 51 3.06 -7.53 3.20
CA PRO A 51 3.65 -6.30 2.71
C PRO A 51 5.16 -6.48 2.49
N SER A 52 5.66 -6.05 1.34
CA SER A 52 7.09 -6.16 1.03
C SER A 52 7.84 -4.87 1.35
N THR A 53 9.17 -4.91 1.32
CA THR A 53 10.00 -3.69 1.38
C THR A 53 9.57 -2.65 0.35
N THR A 54 9.12 -3.07 -0.84
CA THR A 54 8.57 -2.15 -1.86
C THR A 54 7.30 -1.46 -1.35
N THR A 55 6.38 -2.20 -0.72
CA THR A 55 5.13 -1.65 -0.15
C THR A 55 5.44 -0.52 0.81
N TYR A 56 6.36 -0.77 1.71
CA TYR A 56 6.77 0.15 2.74
C TYR A 56 7.57 1.35 2.23
N ASN A 57 8.47 1.13 1.26
CA ASN A 57 9.20 2.22 0.60
C ASN A 57 8.27 3.23 -0.09
N LEU A 58 7.17 2.76 -0.69
CA LEU A 58 6.16 3.64 -1.29
C LEU A 58 5.53 4.58 -0.24
N LEU A 59 5.22 4.06 0.94
CA LEU A 59 4.63 4.84 2.03
C LEU A 59 5.63 5.83 2.63
N VAL A 60 6.86 5.38 2.91
CA VAL A 60 7.92 6.24 3.45
C VAL A 60 8.21 7.41 2.50
N LEU A 61 8.35 7.13 1.20
CA LEU A 61 8.60 8.17 0.20
C LEU A 61 7.47 9.19 0.18
N ALA A 62 6.22 8.73 0.16
CA ALA A 62 5.06 9.61 0.11
C ALA A 62 4.89 10.44 1.40
N LEU A 63 5.20 9.86 2.57
CA LEU A 63 5.22 10.60 3.84
C LEU A 63 6.27 11.72 3.82
N PHE A 64 7.46 11.48 3.29
CA PHE A 64 8.47 12.54 3.13
C PHE A 64 8.02 13.62 2.15
N MET A 65 7.36 13.26 1.05
CA MET A 65 6.85 14.23 0.08
C MET A 65 5.76 15.14 0.68
N GLU A 66 4.96 14.60 1.61
CA GLU A 66 3.93 15.35 2.36
C GLU A 66 4.49 16.08 3.60
N GLY A 67 5.80 16.01 3.87
CA GLY A 67 6.43 16.61 5.05
C GLY A 67 6.05 15.96 6.39
N ARG A 68 5.58 14.70 6.36
CA ARG A 68 5.17 13.91 7.54
C ARG A 68 6.35 13.10 8.09
N ASP A 69 7.46 13.79 8.37
CA ASP A 69 8.75 13.17 8.71
C ASP A 69 8.70 12.29 9.96
N VAL A 70 7.90 12.66 10.96
CA VAL A 70 7.75 11.88 12.21
C VAL A 70 7.18 10.50 11.91
N GLU A 71 6.16 10.44 11.06
CA GLU A 71 5.50 9.20 10.67
C GLU A 71 6.38 8.37 9.74
N ALA A 72 7.09 9.01 8.80
CA ALA A 72 8.07 8.34 7.95
C ALA A 72 9.15 7.64 8.79
N ASN A 73 9.70 8.35 9.78
CA ASN A 73 10.72 7.80 10.68
C ASN A 73 10.19 6.71 11.61
N ALA A 74 8.94 6.80 12.06
CA ALA A 74 8.31 5.75 12.84
C ALA A 74 8.17 4.47 11.99
N LEU A 75 7.65 4.62 10.77
CA LEU A 75 7.47 3.49 9.85
C LEU A 75 8.81 2.83 9.49
N ILE A 76 9.89 3.60 9.28
CA ILE A 76 11.24 3.05 9.06
C ILE A 76 11.72 2.20 10.23
N LYS A 77 11.40 2.60 11.48
CA LYS A 77 11.79 1.84 12.67
C LYS A 77 11.01 0.55 12.84
N ASP A 78 9.74 0.55 12.44
CA ASP A 78 8.89 -0.65 12.49
C ASP A 78 9.27 -1.71 11.44
N MET A 79 10.07 -1.35 10.43
CA MET A 79 10.62 -2.29 9.44
C MET A 79 11.88 -3.05 9.94
N GLY A 80 12.36 -2.77 11.15
CA GLY A 80 13.61 -3.30 11.73
C GLY A 80 13.44 -4.56 12.57
#